data_AF-A0AA38PU72-F1
#
_entry.id   AF-A0AA38PU72-F1
#
_cell.length_a   1.000
_cell.length_b   1.000
_cell.length_c   1.000
_cell.angle_alpha   90.00
_cell.angle_beta   90.00
_cell.angle_gamma   90.00
#
_symmetry.space_group_name_H-M   'P 1'
#
loop_
_entity.id
_entity.type
_entity.pdbx_description
1 polymer ?
#
loop_
_entity_poly.entity_id
_entity_poly.type
_entity_poly.pdbx_seq_one_letter_code
_entity_poly.pdbx_strand_id
1 'polypeptide(L)'
;MDRHLSAAAPLSGQSDPALPFAASDNWVTSNIQIPMPCPNKKSASEELTPTLEVKGVHHRRLTEVIKTAFEDDTFLDFNIKPYKQFWKPSDDEPVQRVISECYSSNRALELEREVYETLPKPADPNVDTVIAWLMLWSDSTHLANFGTASLWPIYMYFGNLSKYTRCKPSSYAAHHIAYIPKIADFANDVYREQFGREPGDDVMRFLHRELFQSIWFLLLDSEFTEAYTNGILILCADGIVRRIFPRFHSYSADYPERILIVCIKFLARCLCPWCLILKEDIAKLGMKRDMKNRIKKLRRDGLQLRARVDKARKLIFEKGFGVESTAVKNLLDSESLTPVKNAFSLTLQEHNFNIFRLIPVDELHEFQLGKWRDVFVHLLRILQDLKDDSLTILDER
;
A
#
# COMPACT_ATOMS: atom_id res chain seq x y z
N MET A 1 18.17 -4.99 -0.49
CA MET A 1 18.37 -4.02 0.62
C MET A 1 18.51 -2.64 0.02
N ASP A 2 18.18 -1.55 0.70
CA ASP A 2 18.38 -0.19 0.16
C ASP A 2 19.86 0.21 0.24
N ARG A 3 20.40 0.79 -0.85
CA ARG A 3 21.80 1.23 -0.93
C ARG A 3 22.13 2.29 0.12
N HIS A 4 21.17 3.13 0.48
CA HIS A 4 21.34 4.16 1.52
C HIS A 4 21.40 3.59 2.94
N LEU A 5 21.01 2.33 3.13
CA LEU A 5 21.09 1.64 4.43
C LEU A 5 22.34 0.77 4.56
N SER A 6 23.01 0.47 3.45
CA SER A 6 24.24 -0.33 3.43
C SER A 6 25.52 0.48 3.68
N ALA A 7 25.47 1.81 3.69
CA ALA A 7 26.60 2.64 4.09
C ALA A 7 26.78 2.55 5.61
N ALA A 8 27.75 1.75 6.06
CA ALA A 8 28.01 1.48 7.47
C ALA A 8 28.41 2.74 8.26
N ALA A 9 27.92 2.83 9.50
CA ALA A 9 28.33 3.81 10.50
C ALA A 9 29.86 3.75 10.76
N PRO A 10 30.53 4.88 11.04
CA PRO A 10 31.95 4.87 11.36
C PRO A 10 32.20 4.08 12.65
N LEU A 11 33.15 3.14 12.60
CA LEU A 11 33.71 2.50 13.78
C LEU A 11 34.58 3.51 14.55
N SER A 12 33.98 4.31 15.43
CA SER A 12 34.73 4.96 16.52
C SER A 12 33.81 5.30 17.68
N GLY A 13 34.17 4.83 18.88
CA GLY A 13 33.38 4.92 20.10
C GLY A 13 33.10 6.34 20.57
N GLN A 14 31.96 6.88 20.16
CA GLN A 14 31.28 7.97 20.84
C GLN A 14 29.83 7.55 21.15
N SER A 15 29.42 7.86 22.37
CA SER A 15 28.13 7.54 22.96
C SER A 15 27.00 8.36 22.32
N ASP A 16 26.50 7.87 21.19
CA ASP A 16 25.10 7.92 20.78
C ASP A 16 24.94 6.98 19.58
N PRO A 17 24.00 6.02 19.57
CA PRO A 17 23.80 5.16 18.41
C PRO A 17 23.15 5.99 17.31
N ALA A 18 23.96 6.68 16.52
CA ALA A 18 23.50 7.33 15.30
C ALA A 18 22.80 6.28 14.44
N LEU A 19 21.49 6.45 14.25
CA LEU A 19 20.70 5.58 13.36
C LEU A 19 21.37 5.57 11.98
N PRO A 20 21.39 4.44 11.26
CA PRO A 20 22.07 4.31 9.96
C PRO A 20 21.62 5.32 8.89
N PHE A 21 20.50 6.01 9.12
CA PHE A 21 19.93 7.03 8.23
C PHE A 21 20.61 8.41 8.35
N ALA A 22 21.32 8.69 9.45
CA ALA A 22 21.92 10.00 9.73
C ALA A 22 23.02 10.41 8.73
N ALA A 23 23.54 9.45 7.95
CA ALA A 23 24.63 9.64 6.99
C ALA A 23 24.17 9.77 5.53
N SER A 24 22.86 9.70 5.24
CA SER A 24 22.37 9.79 3.86
C SER A 24 21.48 11.02 3.65
N ASP A 25 21.92 11.91 2.74
CA ASP A 25 21.32 13.24 2.44
C ASP A 25 19.87 13.20 1.92
N ASN A 26 19.28 12.01 1.77
CA ASN A 26 17.97 11.79 1.13
C ASN A 26 16.81 11.53 2.10
N TRP A 27 17.06 11.43 3.41
CA TRP A 27 15.99 11.25 4.41
C TRP A 27 15.53 12.58 4.98
N VAL A 28 14.22 12.73 5.11
CA VAL A 28 13.56 13.88 5.71
C VAL A 28 12.85 13.42 6.98
N THR A 29 12.86 14.28 7.99
CA THR A 29 12.08 14.09 9.20
C THR A 29 10.93 15.11 9.22
N SER A 30 9.72 14.65 9.52
CA SER A 30 8.53 15.50 9.57
C SER A 30 7.65 15.17 10.77
N ASN A 31 6.82 16.13 11.17
CA ASN A 31 5.81 15.93 12.20
C ASN A 31 4.45 15.80 11.53
N ILE A 32 3.59 14.94 12.09
CA ILE A 32 2.22 14.71 11.63
C ILE A 32 1.25 15.12 12.73
N GLN A 33 0.11 15.68 12.34
CA GLN A 33 -0.99 16.00 13.25
C GLN A 33 -2.20 15.13 12.91
N ILE A 34 -2.68 14.35 13.89
CA ILE A 34 -3.82 13.43 13.72
C ILE A 34 -4.98 13.90 14.60
N PRO A 35 -6.17 14.18 14.07
CA PRO A 35 -7.31 14.59 14.89
C PRO A 35 -7.75 13.46 15.83
N MET A 36 -7.88 13.75 17.12
CA MET A 36 -8.26 12.77 18.13
C MET A 36 -9.77 12.79 18.41
N PRO A 37 -10.54 11.76 18.05
CA PRO A 37 -11.96 11.71 18.35
C PRO A 37 -12.17 11.38 19.83
N CYS A 38 -13.13 12.05 20.46
CA CYS A 38 -13.44 11.84 21.86
C CYS A 38 -14.98 11.79 22.04
N PRO A 39 -15.58 10.61 22.29
CA PRO A 39 -17.02 10.49 22.44
C PRO A 39 -17.60 11.45 23.50
N ASN A 40 -18.71 12.09 23.19
CA ASN A 40 -19.38 13.14 23.97
C ASN A 40 -18.63 14.49 24.06
N LYS A 41 -17.54 14.67 23.30
CA LYS A 41 -16.89 15.98 23.10
C LYS A 41 -17.15 16.43 21.68
N LYS A 42 -17.57 17.68 21.51
CA LYS A 42 -17.89 18.28 20.22
C LYS A 42 -16.87 19.37 19.93
N SER A 43 -16.44 19.44 18.68
CA SER A 43 -15.66 20.55 18.13
C SER A 43 -16.53 21.36 17.17
N ALA A 44 -16.17 22.63 16.93
CA ALA A 44 -16.87 23.43 15.93
C ALA A 44 -16.63 22.89 14.50
N SER A 45 -15.44 22.31 14.26
CA SER A 45 -15.07 21.60 13.03
C SER A 45 -14.02 20.52 13.35
N GLU A 46 -13.70 19.67 12.38
CA GLU A 46 -12.64 18.65 12.51
C GLU A 46 -11.27 19.31 12.74
N GLU A 47 -10.99 20.41 12.05
CA GLU A 47 -9.72 21.16 12.09
C GLU A 47 -9.44 21.80 13.45
N LEU A 48 -10.49 22.07 14.24
CA LEU A 48 -10.39 22.64 15.59
C LEU A 48 -10.38 21.58 16.70
N THR A 49 -10.37 20.29 16.32
CA THR A 49 -10.29 19.19 17.29
C THR A 49 -8.85 19.05 17.80
N PRO A 50 -8.63 18.75 19.09
CA PRO A 50 -7.30 18.41 19.59
C PRO A 50 -6.63 17.32 18.74
N THR A 51 -5.36 17.53 18.42
CA THR A 51 -4.57 16.64 17.57
C THR A 51 -3.50 15.91 18.36
N LEU A 52 -3.22 14.68 17.94
CA LEU A 52 -2.05 13.91 18.34
C LEU A 52 -0.89 14.32 17.43
N GLU A 53 0.13 14.94 18.00
CA GLU A 53 1.38 15.23 17.30
C GLU A 53 2.27 13.98 17.29
N VAL A 54 2.60 13.50 16.10
CA VAL A 54 3.57 12.42 15.88
C VAL A 54 4.86 13.05 15.38
N LYS A 55 5.85 13.14 16.25
CA LYS A 55 7.16 13.76 15.94
C LYS A 55 8.09 12.75 15.30
N GLY A 56 9.03 13.23 14.49
CA GLY A 56 10.17 12.42 14.08
C GLY A 56 9.85 11.36 13.02
N VAL A 57 8.81 11.55 12.19
CA VAL A 57 8.49 10.60 11.12
C VAL A 57 9.56 10.69 10.04
N HIS A 58 10.31 9.59 9.87
CA HIS A 58 11.35 9.47 8.85
C HIS A 58 10.76 8.99 7.52
N HIS A 59 10.98 9.76 6.46
CA HIS A 59 10.53 9.44 5.11
C HIS A 59 11.47 10.00 4.03
N ARG A 60 11.26 9.57 2.79
CA ARG A 60 11.95 10.09 1.61
C ARG A 60 10.92 10.65 0.65
N ARG A 61 11.25 11.77 -0.01
CA ARG A 61 10.43 12.31 -1.10
C ARG A 61 10.41 11.34 -2.27
N LEU A 62 9.23 10.92 -2.69
CA LEU A 62 9.09 9.94 -3.79
C LEU A 62 9.73 10.44 -5.08
N THR A 63 9.61 11.73 -5.38
CA THR A 63 10.23 12.39 -6.54
C THR A 63 11.74 12.23 -6.56
N GLU A 64 12.42 12.45 -5.43
CA GLU A 64 13.87 12.28 -5.30
C GLU A 64 14.30 10.82 -5.45
N VAL A 65 13.52 9.87 -4.91
CA VAL A 65 13.77 8.44 -5.13
C VAL A 65 13.65 8.08 -6.61
N ILE A 66 12.66 8.63 -7.31
CA ILE A 66 12.47 8.42 -8.76
C ILE A 66 13.63 9.04 -9.55
N LYS A 67 13.99 10.31 -9.30
CA LYS A 67 15.10 10.99 -9.99
C LYS A 67 16.39 10.18 -9.85
N THR A 68 16.76 9.86 -8.60
CA THR A 68 17.96 9.06 -8.30
C THR A 68 17.97 7.73 -9.04
N ALA A 69 16.84 7.03 -9.11
CA ALA A 69 16.77 5.72 -9.77
C ALA A 69 16.90 5.78 -11.30
N PHE A 70 16.49 6.88 -11.93
CA PHE A 70 16.60 7.08 -13.39
C PHE A 70 17.95 7.69 -13.80
N GLU A 71 18.62 8.39 -12.89
CA GLU A 71 19.98 8.95 -13.06
C GLU A 71 21.09 7.92 -12.77
N ASP A 72 20.83 6.93 -11.92
CA ASP A 72 21.78 5.85 -11.57
C ASP A 72 21.98 4.84 -12.71
N ASP A 73 23.16 4.25 -12.80
CA ASP A 73 23.51 3.22 -13.80
C ASP A 73 22.53 2.03 -13.83
N THR A 74 21.85 1.74 -12.72
CA THR A 74 20.80 0.71 -12.68
C THR A 74 19.66 0.97 -13.68
N PHE A 75 19.46 2.24 -14.11
CA PHE A 75 18.54 2.60 -15.19
C PHE A 75 18.83 1.86 -16.50
N LEU A 76 20.09 1.49 -16.78
CA LEU A 76 20.47 0.79 -18.00
C LEU A 76 19.84 -0.62 -18.08
N ASP A 77 19.42 -1.19 -16.95
CA ASP A 77 18.68 -2.45 -16.87
C ASP A 77 17.15 -2.27 -16.93
N PHE A 78 16.65 -1.02 -17.02
CA PHE A 78 15.21 -0.75 -17.01
C PHE A 78 14.57 -1.12 -18.35
N ASN A 79 13.43 -1.80 -18.26
CA ASN A 79 12.48 -1.83 -19.36
C ASN A 79 11.61 -0.58 -19.25
N ILE A 80 11.78 0.35 -20.19
CA ILE A 80 11.09 1.65 -20.17
C ILE A 80 9.78 1.66 -20.98
N LYS A 81 9.49 0.57 -21.71
CA LYS A 81 8.27 0.42 -22.49
C LYS A 81 7.54 -0.88 -22.15
N PRO A 82 6.21 -0.84 -21.95
CA PRO A 82 5.44 -2.04 -21.73
C PRO A 82 5.22 -2.80 -23.04
N TYR A 83 5.09 -4.11 -22.96
CA TYR A 83 4.84 -4.95 -24.12
C TYR A 83 4.04 -6.21 -23.78
N LYS A 84 3.52 -6.88 -24.81
CA LYS A 84 2.91 -8.20 -24.65
C LYS A 84 3.95 -9.26 -25.00
N GLN A 85 4.30 -10.10 -24.04
CA GLN A 85 5.18 -11.24 -24.28
C GLN A 85 4.35 -12.47 -24.65
N PHE A 86 4.76 -13.17 -25.69
CA PHE A 86 4.12 -14.41 -26.12
C PHE A 86 5.15 -15.53 -26.21
N TRP A 87 4.73 -16.74 -25.91
CA TRP A 87 5.54 -17.95 -26.02
C TRP A 87 4.85 -18.95 -26.94
N LYS A 88 5.59 -19.47 -27.92
CA LYS A 88 5.16 -20.57 -28.78
C LYS A 88 5.94 -21.81 -28.34
N PRO A 89 5.31 -22.79 -27.67
CA PRO A 89 6.04 -23.93 -27.11
C PRO A 89 6.64 -24.84 -28.17
N SER A 90 5.88 -25.11 -29.24
CA SER A 90 6.29 -25.87 -30.42
C SER A 90 5.52 -25.38 -31.65
N ASP A 91 5.90 -25.83 -32.85
CA ASP A 91 5.29 -25.31 -34.08
C ASP A 91 3.80 -25.59 -34.22
N ASP A 92 3.35 -26.70 -33.66
CA ASP A 92 1.96 -27.18 -33.69
C ASP A 92 1.12 -26.68 -32.50
N GLU A 93 1.75 -26.07 -31.49
CA GLU A 93 1.05 -25.59 -30.30
C GLU A 93 0.62 -24.11 -30.41
N PRO A 94 -0.54 -23.75 -29.84
CA PRO A 94 -1.02 -22.38 -29.89
C PRO A 94 -0.09 -21.45 -29.12
N VAL A 95 0.08 -20.24 -29.66
CA VAL A 95 0.81 -19.16 -28.99
C VAL A 95 0.11 -18.79 -27.68
N GLN A 96 0.88 -18.74 -26.60
CA GLN A 96 0.38 -18.45 -25.26
C GLN A 96 0.84 -17.06 -24.80
N ARG A 97 -0.06 -16.30 -24.15
CA ARG A 97 0.30 -15.01 -23.53
C ARG A 97 1.07 -15.29 -22.25
N VAL A 98 2.26 -14.69 -22.13
CA VAL A 98 3.07 -14.72 -20.92
C VAL A 98 2.97 -13.39 -20.19
N ILE A 99 2.74 -13.45 -18.87
CA ILE A 99 2.83 -12.31 -17.95
C ILE A 99 3.86 -12.69 -16.89
N SER A 100 5.10 -12.27 -17.11
CA SER A 100 6.26 -12.66 -16.31
C SER A 100 6.75 -11.52 -15.41
N GLU A 101 6.52 -10.28 -15.85
CA GLU A 101 7.09 -9.04 -15.32
C GLU A 101 6.04 -7.92 -15.32
N CYS A 102 6.28 -6.86 -14.54
CA CYS A 102 5.40 -5.70 -14.48
C CYS A 102 5.19 -5.05 -15.87
N TYR A 103 6.27 -4.76 -16.60
CA TYR A 103 6.21 -4.21 -17.96
C TYR A 103 5.56 -5.15 -18.99
N SER A 104 5.44 -6.44 -18.70
CA SER A 104 4.72 -7.41 -19.55
C SER A 104 3.22 -7.50 -19.24
N SER A 105 2.75 -6.80 -18.19
CA SER A 105 1.38 -6.92 -17.68
C SER A 105 0.37 -6.06 -18.45
N ASN A 106 -0.90 -6.45 -18.42
CA ASN A 106 -1.97 -5.60 -18.96
C ASN A 106 -2.07 -4.26 -18.20
N ARG A 107 -1.79 -4.26 -16.89
CA ARG A 107 -1.84 -3.02 -16.08
C ARG A 107 -0.79 -2.01 -16.52
N ALA A 108 0.41 -2.44 -16.89
CA ALA A 108 1.44 -1.53 -17.40
C ALA A 108 1.04 -0.87 -18.72
N LEU A 109 0.45 -1.64 -19.64
CA LEU A 109 -0.11 -1.13 -20.90
C LEU A 109 -1.28 -0.15 -20.68
N GLU A 110 -2.15 -0.44 -19.71
CA GLU A 110 -3.25 0.46 -19.32
C GLU A 110 -2.73 1.78 -18.75
N LEU A 111 -1.78 1.71 -17.82
CA LEU A 111 -1.16 2.90 -17.21
C LEU A 111 -0.48 3.79 -18.24
N GLU A 112 0.27 3.20 -19.19
CA GLU A 112 0.89 3.97 -20.26
C GLU A 112 -0.17 4.65 -21.14
N ARG A 113 -1.24 3.92 -21.51
CA ARG A 113 -2.35 4.51 -22.28
C ARG A 113 -3.02 5.67 -21.55
N GLU A 114 -3.32 5.50 -20.26
CA GLU A 114 -3.92 6.54 -19.41
C GLU A 114 -3.08 7.84 -19.46
N VAL A 115 -1.74 7.73 -19.44
CA VAL A 115 -0.86 8.90 -19.58
C VAL A 115 -0.97 9.52 -20.98
N TYR A 116 -0.82 8.74 -22.04
CA TYR A 116 -0.88 9.26 -23.42
C TYR A 116 -2.22 9.91 -23.76
N GLU A 117 -3.33 9.47 -23.15
CA GLU A 117 -4.65 10.10 -23.31
C GLU A 117 -4.72 11.49 -22.66
N THR A 118 -3.94 11.74 -21.61
CA THR A 118 -3.89 13.00 -20.86
C THR A 118 -2.83 13.99 -21.34
N LEU A 119 -1.87 13.58 -22.16
CA LEU A 119 -0.79 14.46 -22.63
C LEU A 119 -1.32 15.63 -23.48
N PRO A 120 -0.73 16.84 -23.34
CA PRO A 120 -0.99 17.95 -24.26
C PRO A 120 -0.73 17.55 -25.71
N LYS A 121 -1.56 18.03 -26.63
CA LYS A 121 -1.44 17.74 -28.07
C LYS A 121 -1.15 19.04 -28.86
N PRO A 122 -0.06 19.10 -29.66
CA PRO A 122 0.92 18.04 -29.88
C PRO A 122 1.87 17.87 -28.69
N ALA A 123 2.29 16.63 -28.43
CA ALA A 123 3.37 16.36 -27.49
C ALA A 123 4.70 16.89 -28.06
N ASP A 124 5.65 17.23 -27.20
CA ASP A 124 7.00 17.60 -27.62
C ASP A 124 7.64 16.40 -28.34
N PRO A 125 7.95 16.50 -29.65
CA PRO A 125 8.51 15.39 -30.40
C PRO A 125 9.94 15.03 -29.98
N ASN A 126 10.61 15.89 -29.19
CA ASN A 126 12.00 15.69 -28.79
C ASN A 126 12.15 15.03 -27.41
N VAL A 127 11.04 14.78 -26.70
CA VAL A 127 11.09 14.22 -25.34
C VAL A 127 10.26 12.95 -25.23
N ASP A 128 10.96 11.83 -25.05
CA ASP A 128 10.33 10.54 -24.80
C ASP A 128 9.54 10.55 -23.49
N THR A 129 8.33 9.99 -23.54
CA THR A 129 7.52 9.73 -22.35
C THR A 129 7.76 8.31 -21.85
N VAL A 130 8.11 8.19 -20.58
CA VAL A 130 8.37 6.90 -19.90
C VAL A 130 7.54 6.80 -18.63
N ILE A 131 7.05 5.61 -18.32
CA ILE A 131 6.31 5.35 -17.09
C ILE A 131 7.25 4.73 -16.05
N ALA A 132 7.34 5.35 -14.87
CA ALA A 132 7.94 4.73 -13.69
C ALA A 132 6.87 3.92 -12.96
N TRP A 133 6.89 2.60 -13.08
CA TRP A 133 5.91 1.73 -12.41
C TRP A 133 6.30 1.54 -10.95
N LEU A 134 5.62 2.25 -10.05
CA LEU A 134 5.88 2.18 -8.62
C LEU A 134 5.15 0.98 -8.02
N MET A 135 5.92 0.01 -7.53
CA MET A 135 5.40 -1.14 -6.80
C MET A 135 5.69 -0.95 -5.30
N LEU A 136 4.68 -1.05 -4.46
CA LEU A 136 4.75 -0.74 -3.03
C LEU A 136 4.59 -2.00 -2.17
N TRP A 137 5.26 -2.00 -1.03
CA TRP A 137 5.07 -2.98 0.04
C TRP A 137 5.10 -2.29 1.40
N SER A 138 4.34 -2.81 2.34
CA SER A 138 4.51 -2.50 3.76
C SER A 138 4.32 -3.79 4.54
N ASP A 139 5.20 -4.00 5.52
CA ASP A 139 5.18 -5.18 6.36
C ASP A 139 5.73 -4.80 7.73
N SER A 140 4.98 -5.09 8.80
CA SER A 140 5.41 -4.83 10.16
C SER A 140 6.36 -5.94 10.60
N THR A 141 7.66 -5.65 10.64
CA THR A 141 8.71 -6.61 10.94
C THR A 141 9.14 -6.53 12.41
N HIS A 142 9.14 -7.67 13.11
CA HIS A 142 9.78 -7.77 14.42
C HIS A 142 11.30 -7.73 14.25
N LEU A 143 11.98 -6.82 14.95
CA LEU A 143 13.43 -6.62 14.83
C LEU A 143 14.24 -7.57 15.72
N ALA A 144 13.60 -8.23 16.70
CA ALA A 144 14.26 -9.15 17.62
C ALA A 144 13.36 -10.34 17.96
N ASN A 145 13.94 -11.54 18.04
CA ASN A 145 13.27 -12.75 18.52
C ASN A 145 12.93 -12.66 20.04
N PHE A 146 13.66 -11.81 20.76
CA PHE A 146 13.40 -11.46 22.16
C PHE A 146 13.44 -9.93 22.30
N GLY A 147 12.29 -9.30 22.54
CA GLY A 147 12.14 -7.86 22.68
C GLY A 147 10.86 -7.33 22.03
N THR A 148 10.49 -6.08 22.34
CA THR A 148 9.30 -5.40 21.78
C THR A 148 9.63 -4.52 20.58
N ALA A 149 10.91 -4.44 20.19
CA ALA A 149 11.37 -3.67 19.04
C ALA A 149 10.78 -4.26 17.75
N SER A 150 9.99 -3.46 17.05
CA SER A 150 9.54 -3.79 15.69
C SER A 150 9.60 -2.54 14.84
N LEU A 151 9.82 -2.74 13.54
CA LEU A 151 9.92 -1.72 12.52
C LEU A 151 8.77 -1.91 11.56
N TRP A 152 8.19 -0.83 11.07
CA TRP A 152 7.16 -0.92 10.06
C TRP A 152 7.54 -0.08 8.84
N PRO A 153 8.42 -0.63 8.00
CA PRO A 153 8.86 0.03 6.78
C PRO A 153 7.79 0.03 5.70
N ILE A 154 7.82 1.10 4.90
CA ILE A 154 7.22 1.15 3.57
C ILE A 154 8.36 1.06 2.55
N TYR A 155 8.23 0.14 1.60
CA TYR A 155 9.18 -0.09 0.53
C TYR A 155 8.58 0.23 -0.83
N MET A 156 9.44 0.66 -1.75
CA MET A 156 9.13 0.87 -3.15
C MET A 156 10.16 0.16 -4.02
N TYR A 157 9.68 -0.49 -5.08
CA TYR A 157 10.51 -1.01 -6.17
C TYR A 157 10.00 -0.44 -7.49
N PHE A 158 10.90 -0.32 -8.46
CA PHE A 158 10.55 0.01 -9.84
C PHE A 158 10.19 -1.27 -10.60
N GLY A 159 8.94 -1.37 -11.05
CA GLY A 159 8.48 -2.43 -11.93
C GLY A 159 9.14 -2.42 -13.32
N ASN A 160 9.93 -1.39 -13.62
CA ASN A 160 10.80 -1.30 -14.79
C ASN A 160 11.96 -2.31 -14.73
N LEU A 161 12.36 -2.72 -13.53
CA LEU A 161 13.38 -3.74 -13.32
C LEU A 161 12.79 -5.15 -13.31
N SER A 162 13.51 -6.08 -13.93
CA SER A 162 13.16 -7.51 -13.86
C SER A 162 13.09 -7.98 -12.41
N LYS A 163 12.15 -8.88 -12.12
CA LYS A 163 12.05 -9.53 -10.81
C LYS A 163 13.35 -10.22 -10.38
N TYR A 164 14.18 -10.70 -11.32
CA TYR A 164 15.46 -11.32 -10.97
C TYR A 164 16.44 -10.31 -10.37
N THR A 165 16.50 -9.10 -10.93
CA THR A 165 17.30 -8.01 -10.37
C THR A 165 16.69 -7.53 -9.07
N ARG A 166 15.36 -7.34 -8.99
CA ARG A 166 14.68 -6.89 -7.77
C ARG A 166 14.86 -7.85 -6.60
N CYS A 167 14.82 -9.16 -6.86
CA CYS A 167 14.99 -10.19 -5.84
C CYS A 167 16.46 -10.46 -5.47
N LYS A 168 17.43 -9.84 -6.15
CA LYS A 168 18.85 -9.98 -5.83
C LYS A 168 19.24 -8.97 -4.74
N PRO A 169 19.56 -9.36 -3.50
CA PRO A 169 19.81 -8.39 -2.43
C PRO A 169 20.95 -7.40 -2.73
N SER A 170 21.95 -7.85 -3.50
CA SER A 170 23.13 -7.05 -3.89
C SER A 170 22.87 -6.06 -5.03
N SER A 171 21.69 -6.07 -5.66
CA SER A 171 21.31 -5.04 -6.66
C SER A 171 20.85 -3.74 -6.00
N TYR A 172 20.56 -3.81 -4.71
CA TYR A 172 19.99 -2.72 -3.94
C TYR A 172 18.70 -2.09 -4.49
N ALA A 173 17.91 -2.85 -5.26
CA ALA A 173 16.70 -2.36 -5.96
C ALA A 173 15.48 -2.07 -5.04
N ALA A 174 15.62 -2.28 -3.73
CA ALA A 174 14.56 -2.06 -2.75
C ALA A 174 14.74 -0.68 -2.12
N HIS A 175 13.83 0.26 -2.34
CA HIS A 175 13.92 1.59 -1.76
C HIS A 175 13.03 1.68 -0.53
N HIS A 176 13.59 1.93 0.64
CA HIS A 176 12.80 2.24 1.82
C HIS A 176 12.35 3.69 1.71
N ILE A 177 11.05 3.96 1.84
CA ILE A 177 10.49 5.31 1.64
C ILE A 177 9.92 5.93 2.91
N ALA A 178 9.53 5.13 3.91
CA ALA A 178 9.10 5.63 5.22
C ALA A 178 9.19 4.55 6.29
N TYR A 179 9.18 4.97 7.55
CA TYR A 179 8.99 4.10 8.71
C TYR A 179 7.79 4.56 9.53
N ILE A 180 6.81 3.68 9.70
CA ILE A 180 5.58 3.95 10.43
C ILE A 180 5.86 3.73 11.93
N PRO A 181 5.67 4.77 12.78
CA PRO A 181 5.85 4.62 14.21
C PRO A 181 4.69 3.84 14.84
N LYS A 182 4.93 3.22 15.99
CA LYS A 182 3.87 2.54 16.75
C LYS A 182 3.05 3.55 17.51
N ILE A 183 1.77 3.64 17.17
CA ILE A 183 0.89 4.61 17.79
C ILE A 183 0.68 4.40 19.30
N ALA A 184 0.74 3.14 19.75
CA ALA A 184 0.57 2.78 21.15
C ALA A 184 1.67 3.36 22.06
N ASP A 185 2.84 3.70 21.50
CA ASP A 185 4.00 4.18 22.26
C ASP A 185 3.81 5.61 22.78
N PHE A 186 2.84 6.38 22.22
CA PHE A 186 2.65 7.79 22.59
C PHE A 186 1.20 8.24 22.67
N ALA A 187 0.24 7.55 22.03
CA ALA A 187 -1.15 8.02 21.98
C ALA A 187 -1.87 8.02 23.33
N ASN A 188 -1.62 7.03 24.20
CA ASN A 188 -2.31 6.91 25.48
C ASN A 188 -2.04 8.11 26.40
N ASP A 189 -0.77 8.48 26.54
CA ASP A 189 -0.36 9.57 27.43
C ASP A 189 -0.91 10.92 26.96
N VAL A 190 -0.78 11.23 25.66
CA VAL A 190 -1.31 12.46 25.06
C VAL A 190 -2.84 12.51 25.16
N TYR A 191 -3.52 11.39 24.91
CA TYR A 191 -4.97 11.33 24.99
C TYR A 191 -5.47 11.47 26.43
N ARG A 192 -4.77 10.89 27.42
CA ARG A 192 -5.07 11.04 28.84
C ARG A 192 -4.85 12.47 29.32
N GLU A 193 -3.76 13.12 28.90
CA GLU A 193 -3.50 14.53 29.21
C GLU A 193 -4.60 15.43 28.63
N GLN A 194 -4.99 15.19 27.38
CA GLN A 194 -5.96 16.02 26.67
C GLN A 194 -7.41 15.84 27.14
N PHE A 195 -7.81 14.61 27.50
CA PHE A 195 -9.21 14.27 27.76
C PHE A 195 -9.49 13.70 29.15
N GLY A 196 -8.47 13.49 29.98
CA GLY A 196 -8.60 12.96 31.34
C GLY A 196 -9.01 11.48 31.41
N ARG A 197 -8.86 10.73 30.31
CA ARG A 197 -9.20 9.30 30.22
C ARG A 197 -8.36 8.60 29.16
N GLU A 198 -8.28 7.28 29.24
CA GLU A 198 -7.64 6.46 28.19
C GLU A 198 -8.51 6.38 26.92
N PRO A 199 -7.90 6.25 25.73
CA PRO A 199 -8.62 6.00 24.50
C PRO A 199 -9.20 4.58 24.49
N GLY A 200 -10.44 4.43 24.03
CA GLY A 200 -11.03 3.10 23.82
C GLY A 200 -10.45 2.40 22.58
N ASP A 201 -10.66 1.09 22.46
CA ASP A 201 -10.16 0.28 21.34
C ASP A 201 -10.64 0.78 19.97
N ASP A 202 -11.83 1.38 19.89
CA ASP A 202 -12.33 1.99 18.65
C ASP A 202 -11.59 3.28 18.28
N VAL A 203 -11.26 4.11 19.28
CA VAL A 203 -10.42 5.30 19.10
C VAL A 203 -9.00 4.91 18.72
N MET A 204 -8.38 3.94 19.41
CA MET A 204 -7.04 3.47 19.07
C MET A 204 -6.98 2.89 17.64
N ARG A 205 -7.97 2.08 17.25
CA ARG A 205 -8.07 1.59 15.86
C ARG A 205 -8.31 2.70 14.85
N PHE A 206 -8.97 3.80 15.23
CA PHE A 206 -9.12 4.98 14.36
C PHE A 206 -7.79 5.70 14.18
N LEU A 207 -7.15 6.06 15.29
CA LEU A 207 -5.87 6.78 15.29
C LEU A 207 -4.79 6.00 14.52
N HIS A 208 -4.74 4.68 14.68
CA HIS A 208 -3.81 3.82 13.93
C HIS A 208 -3.98 3.95 12.41
N ARG A 209 -5.23 4.00 11.93
CA ARG A 209 -5.54 4.17 10.51
C ARG A 209 -5.24 5.58 10.03
N GLU A 210 -5.53 6.59 10.83
CA GLU A 210 -5.20 7.98 10.50
C GLU A 210 -3.69 8.17 10.41
N LEU A 211 -2.89 7.57 11.31
CA LEU A 211 -1.43 7.61 11.25
C LEU A 211 -0.92 7.04 9.92
N PHE A 212 -1.39 5.85 9.56
CA PHE A 212 -1.01 5.20 8.32
C PHE A 212 -1.31 6.08 7.10
N GLN A 213 -2.52 6.63 7.01
CA GLN A 213 -2.91 7.48 5.89
C GLN A 213 -2.20 8.85 5.92
N SER A 214 -1.89 9.37 7.10
CA SER A 214 -1.14 10.63 7.25
C SER A 214 0.30 10.53 6.76
N ILE A 215 0.94 9.37 6.94
CA ILE A 215 2.26 9.11 6.34
C ILE A 215 2.16 9.08 4.82
N TRP A 216 1.11 8.50 4.27
CA TRP A 216 0.87 8.59 2.82
C TRP A 216 0.58 10.01 2.34
N PHE A 217 -0.11 10.85 3.12
CA PHE A 217 -0.24 12.28 2.79
C PHE A 217 1.11 13.01 2.77
N LEU A 218 2.07 12.64 3.64
CA LEU A 218 3.43 13.16 3.56
C LEU A 218 4.16 12.71 2.29
N LEU A 219 4.02 11.43 1.92
CA LEU A 219 4.70 10.85 0.75
C LEU A 219 4.11 11.33 -0.58
N LEU A 220 2.79 11.57 -0.62
CA LEU A 220 2.06 12.09 -1.77
C LEU A 220 2.02 13.63 -1.72
N ASP A 221 3.20 14.24 -1.59
CA ASP A 221 3.34 15.69 -1.52
C ASP A 221 2.98 16.39 -2.85
N SER A 222 3.05 17.73 -2.84
CA SER A 222 2.74 18.53 -4.02
C SER A 222 3.71 18.28 -5.19
N GLU A 223 4.98 17.98 -4.90
CA GLU A 223 5.96 17.71 -5.95
C GLU A 223 5.67 16.37 -6.63
N PHE A 224 5.34 15.34 -5.85
CA PHE A 224 4.91 14.06 -6.38
C PHE A 224 3.61 14.18 -7.18
N THR A 225 2.64 14.95 -6.70
CA THR A 225 1.36 15.15 -7.40
C THR A 225 1.56 15.87 -8.73
N GLU A 226 2.46 16.86 -8.77
CA GLU A 226 2.87 17.54 -10.00
C GLU A 226 3.57 16.55 -10.96
N ALA A 227 4.51 15.75 -10.47
CA ALA A 227 5.16 14.71 -11.25
C ALA A 227 4.16 13.68 -11.79
N TYR A 228 3.17 13.29 -10.99
CA TYR A 228 2.11 12.37 -11.39
C TYR A 228 1.26 12.96 -12.52
N THR A 229 0.96 14.26 -12.46
CA THR A 229 0.11 14.95 -13.44
C THR A 229 0.84 15.25 -14.74
N ASN A 230 2.00 15.90 -14.63
CA ASN A 230 2.69 16.54 -15.75
C ASN A 230 3.98 15.80 -16.17
N GLY A 231 4.39 14.80 -15.38
CA GLY A 231 5.68 14.14 -15.54
C GLY A 231 6.83 15.01 -15.05
N ILE A 232 7.97 14.40 -14.79
CA ILE A 232 9.23 15.07 -14.44
C ILE A 232 10.26 14.84 -15.54
N LEU A 233 10.95 15.90 -15.95
CA LEU A 233 12.06 15.78 -16.88
C LEU A 233 13.31 15.33 -16.13
N ILE A 234 13.87 14.21 -16.54
CA ILE A 234 15.08 13.63 -15.94
C ILE A 234 16.09 13.35 -17.05
N LEU A 235 17.35 13.75 -16.84
CA LEU A 235 18.47 13.29 -17.64
C LEU A 235 18.82 11.88 -17.19
N CYS A 236 18.41 10.87 -17.95
CA CYS A 236 18.65 9.48 -17.57
C CYS A 236 20.14 9.11 -17.69
N ALA A 237 20.54 7.99 -17.06
CA ALA A 237 21.92 7.51 -17.07
C ALA A 237 22.53 7.30 -18.47
N ASP A 238 21.70 7.12 -19.50
CA ASP A 238 22.12 7.01 -20.90
C ASP A 238 22.33 8.36 -21.61
N GLY A 239 22.24 9.47 -20.88
CA GLY A 239 22.44 10.83 -21.39
C GLY A 239 21.23 11.42 -22.13
N ILE A 240 20.07 10.75 -22.11
CA ILE A 240 18.86 11.21 -22.79
C ILE A 240 17.87 11.80 -21.78
N VAL A 241 17.36 13.00 -22.07
CA VAL A 241 16.31 13.62 -21.29
C VAL A 241 14.96 13.00 -21.62
N ARG A 242 14.26 12.50 -20.60
CA ARG A 242 12.93 11.89 -20.74
C ARG A 242 11.94 12.49 -19.76
N ARG A 243 10.67 12.51 -20.16
CA ARG A 243 9.54 12.87 -19.29
C ARG A 243 9.03 11.62 -18.60
N ILE A 244 9.35 11.49 -17.31
CA ILE A 244 9.00 10.33 -16.49
C ILE A 244 7.68 10.59 -15.77
N PHE A 245 6.70 9.71 -15.94
CA PHE A 245 5.42 9.73 -15.23
C PHE A 245 5.40 8.62 -14.17
N PRO A 246 5.41 8.95 -12.87
CA PRO A 246 5.21 7.96 -11.82
C PRO A 246 3.78 7.42 -11.86
N ARG A 247 3.63 6.09 -11.84
CA ARG A 247 2.34 5.44 -11.75
C ARG A 247 2.38 4.29 -10.77
N PHE A 248 1.50 4.33 -9.77
CA PHE A 248 1.33 3.22 -8.83
C PHE A 248 0.79 1.99 -9.58
N HIS A 249 1.61 0.94 -9.64
CA HIS A 249 1.29 -0.31 -10.31
C HIS A 249 0.63 -1.29 -9.35
N SER A 250 1.20 -1.46 -8.16
CA SER A 250 0.72 -2.39 -7.14
C SER A 250 1.11 -1.94 -5.74
N TYR A 251 0.34 -2.37 -4.74
CA TYR A 251 0.68 -2.28 -3.33
C TYR A 251 0.39 -3.61 -2.64
N SER A 252 1.43 -4.43 -2.48
CA SER A 252 1.33 -5.75 -1.86
C SER A 252 1.50 -5.68 -0.35
N ALA A 253 0.70 -6.47 0.35
CA ALA A 253 0.66 -6.53 1.81
C ALA A 253 -0.13 -7.77 2.24
N ASP A 254 -0.06 -8.13 3.52
CA ASP A 254 -0.95 -9.14 4.10
C ASP A 254 -2.40 -8.61 4.23
N TYR A 255 -3.35 -9.45 4.66
CA TYR A 255 -4.76 -9.03 4.72
C TYR A 255 -5.02 -7.87 5.70
N PRO A 256 -4.57 -7.92 6.99
CA PRO A 256 -4.67 -6.79 7.90
C PRO A 256 -4.13 -5.47 7.36
N GLU A 257 -3.02 -5.53 6.64
CA GLU A 257 -2.38 -4.34 6.06
C GLU A 257 -3.12 -3.85 4.81
N ARG A 258 -3.60 -4.74 3.94
CA ARG A 258 -4.40 -4.36 2.76
C ARG A 258 -5.64 -3.59 3.12
N ILE A 259 -6.37 -4.03 4.16
CA ILE A 259 -7.58 -3.35 4.58
C ILE A 259 -7.27 -1.99 5.22
N LEU A 260 -6.09 -1.82 5.80
CA LEU A 260 -5.58 -0.56 6.31
C LEU A 260 -5.27 0.40 5.14
N ILE A 261 -4.61 -0.11 4.09
CA ILE A 261 -4.33 0.62 2.85
C ILE A 261 -5.61 1.12 2.18
N VAL A 262 -6.65 0.27 2.06
CA VAL A 262 -7.90 0.62 1.38
C VAL A 262 -9.00 1.18 2.31
N CYS A 263 -8.68 1.42 3.59
CA CYS A 263 -9.60 1.96 4.60
C CYS A 263 -10.90 1.15 4.80
N ILE A 264 -10.83 -0.18 4.83
CA ILE A 264 -11.97 -1.07 5.15
C ILE A 264 -11.83 -1.77 6.51
N LYS A 265 -12.94 -2.21 7.07
CA LYS A 265 -13.00 -2.91 8.37
C LYS A 265 -12.57 -4.38 8.24
N PHE A 266 -11.83 -4.86 9.24
CA PHE A 266 -11.31 -6.23 9.30
C PHE A 266 -12.43 -7.27 9.36
N LEU A 267 -12.44 -8.20 8.41
CA LEU A 267 -13.38 -9.34 8.33
C LEU A 267 -14.87 -8.96 8.52
N ALA A 268 -15.23 -7.75 8.11
CA ALA A 268 -16.56 -7.19 8.23
C ALA A 268 -17.51 -7.73 7.15
N ARG A 269 -18.66 -7.06 6.96
CA ARG A 269 -19.74 -7.48 6.05
C ARG A 269 -19.26 -7.78 4.63
N CYS A 270 -18.35 -6.97 4.10
CA CYS A 270 -17.73 -7.09 2.79
C CYS A 270 -16.21 -7.16 2.98
N LEU A 271 -15.68 -8.36 3.25
CA LEU A 271 -14.28 -8.54 3.64
C LEU A 271 -13.26 -8.30 2.51
N CYS A 272 -13.68 -8.40 1.24
CA CYS A 272 -12.77 -8.36 0.10
C CYS A 272 -12.37 -6.90 -0.23
N PRO A 273 -11.08 -6.59 -0.41
CA PRO A 273 -10.64 -5.26 -0.85
C PRO A 273 -11.08 -4.89 -2.27
N TRP A 274 -11.49 -5.85 -3.10
CA TRP A 274 -11.88 -5.61 -4.50
C TRP A 274 -13.38 -5.56 -4.74
N CYS A 275 -14.17 -6.29 -3.95
CA CYS A 275 -15.60 -6.45 -4.24
C CYS A 275 -16.47 -6.40 -2.99
N LEU A 276 -17.76 -6.14 -3.21
CA LEU A 276 -18.83 -6.03 -2.21
C LEU A 276 -19.58 -7.37 -2.05
N ILE A 277 -18.87 -8.49 -2.19
CA ILE A 277 -19.42 -9.81 -1.83
C ILE A 277 -19.56 -9.87 -0.31
N LEU A 278 -20.73 -10.35 0.15
CA LEU A 278 -21.03 -10.45 1.56
C LEU A 278 -20.26 -11.63 2.17
N LYS A 279 -19.90 -11.50 3.45
CA LYS A 279 -19.22 -12.55 4.22
C LYS A 279 -20.01 -13.86 4.25
N GLU A 280 -21.34 -13.78 4.31
CA GLU A 280 -22.23 -14.95 4.24
C GLU A 280 -22.22 -15.64 2.87
N ASP A 281 -21.80 -14.94 1.81
CA ASP A 281 -21.72 -15.48 0.45
C ASP A 281 -20.37 -16.16 0.15
N ILE A 282 -19.40 -16.16 1.07
CA ILE A 282 -18.06 -16.76 0.84
C ILE A 282 -18.15 -18.23 0.46
N ALA A 283 -19.07 -18.98 1.07
CA ALA A 283 -19.26 -20.41 0.77
C ALA A 283 -19.64 -20.67 -0.70
N LYS A 284 -20.00 -19.63 -1.47
CA LYS A 284 -20.32 -19.69 -2.89
C LYS A 284 -19.10 -19.45 -3.78
N LEU A 285 -17.91 -19.26 -3.21
CA LEU A 285 -16.66 -19.03 -3.94
C LEU A 285 -16.46 -20.11 -5.02
N GLY A 286 -16.09 -19.68 -6.22
CA GLY A 286 -15.87 -20.57 -7.37
C GLY A 286 -17.14 -20.95 -8.14
N MET A 287 -18.34 -20.70 -7.60
CA MET A 287 -19.58 -20.88 -8.37
C MET A 287 -19.68 -19.87 -9.52
N LYS A 288 -20.23 -20.27 -10.67
CA LYS A 288 -20.43 -19.39 -11.85
C LYS A 288 -21.12 -18.06 -11.48
N ARG A 289 -22.12 -18.11 -10.61
CA ARG A 289 -22.84 -16.92 -10.13
C ARG A 289 -21.96 -16.02 -9.26
N ASP A 290 -21.13 -16.60 -8.39
CA ASP A 290 -20.21 -15.85 -7.53
C ASP A 290 -19.13 -15.15 -8.37
N MET A 291 -18.51 -15.86 -9.32
CA MET A 291 -17.52 -15.29 -10.24
C MET A 291 -18.09 -14.08 -10.99
N LYS A 292 -19.33 -14.18 -11.51
CA LYS A 292 -20.02 -13.05 -12.13
C LYS A 292 -20.31 -11.92 -11.14
N ASN A 293 -20.70 -12.23 -9.91
CA ASN A 293 -20.97 -11.22 -8.88
C ASN A 293 -19.71 -10.46 -8.47
N ARG A 294 -18.53 -11.11 -8.39
CA ARG A 294 -17.26 -10.45 -8.04
C ARG A 294 -16.87 -9.37 -9.04
N ILE A 295 -17.15 -9.59 -10.32
CA ILE A 295 -16.96 -8.60 -11.38
C ILE A 295 -18.03 -7.51 -11.34
N LYS A 296 -19.30 -7.89 -11.14
CA LYS A 296 -20.42 -6.93 -11.11
C LYS A 296 -20.39 -6.01 -9.89
N LYS A 297 -19.94 -6.53 -8.74
CA LYS A 297 -19.94 -5.86 -7.44
C LYS A 297 -18.55 -5.37 -7.04
N LEU A 298 -17.73 -4.95 -8.01
CA LEU A 298 -16.45 -4.32 -7.70
C LEU A 298 -16.65 -3.06 -6.85
N ARG A 299 -15.74 -2.85 -5.90
CA ARG A 299 -15.67 -1.60 -5.14
C ARG A 299 -15.26 -0.47 -6.08
N ARG A 300 -15.84 0.70 -5.82
CA ARG A 300 -15.56 1.92 -6.59
C ARG A 300 -15.12 3.00 -5.65
N ASP A 301 -13.94 3.53 -5.91
CA ASP A 301 -13.51 4.79 -5.34
C ASP A 301 -14.19 5.93 -6.09
N GLY A 302 -14.72 6.91 -5.36
CA GLY A 302 -15.45 8.02 -5.97
C GLY A 302 -16.18 8.91 -4.97
N LEU A 303 -16.87 9.92 -5.50
CA LEU A 303 -17.50 10.99 -4.72
C LEU A 303 -18.48 10.48 -3.66
N GLN A 304 -19.26 9.44 -3.96
CA GLN A 304 -20.22 8.87 -3.01
C GLN A 304 -19.55 8.19 -1.80
N LEU A 305 -18.39 7.55 -2.01
CA LEU A 305 -17.62 6.96 -0.92
C LEU A 305 -17.07 8.07 -0.03
N ARG A 306 -16.40 9.07 -0.63
CA ARG A 306 -15.81 10.22 0.08
C ARG A 306 -16.85 11.00 0.87
N ALA A 307 -18.01 11.31 0.28
CA ALA A 307 -19.09 12.03 0.96
C ALA A 307 -19.65 11.26 2.18
N ARG A 308 -19.69 9.93 2.14
CA ARG A 308 -20.08 9.11 3.30
C ARG A 308 -19.03 9.15 4.40
N VAL A 309 -17.75 9.09 4.04
CA VAL A 309 -16.63 9.24 4.98
C VAL A 309 -16.67 10.62 5.63
N ASP A 310 -16.82 11.70 4.86
CA ASP A 310 -16.91 13.06 5.40
C ASP A 310 -18.10 13.22 6.35
N LYS A 311 -19.27 12.71 5.96
CA LYS A 311 -20.45 12.73 6.84
C LYS A 311 -20.21 11.96 8.14
N ALA A 312 -19.53 10.82 8.08
CA ALA A 312 -19.16 10.05 9.27
C ALA A 312 -18.19 10.83 10.16
N ARG A 313 -17.19 11.51 9.58
CA ARG A 313 -16.26 12.35 10.33
C ARG A 313 -16.94 13.53 11.00
N LYS A 314 -17.89 14.20 10.32
CA LYS A 314 -18.72 15.24 10.94
C LYS A 314 -19.50 14.73 12.15
N LEU A 315 -20.05 13.51 12.09
CA LEU A 315 -20.70 12.90 13.26
C LEU A 315 -19.70 12.68 14.40
N ILE A 316 -18.50 12.20 14.10
CA ILE A 316 -17.47 11.92 15.10
C ILE A 316 -16.99 13.20 15.77
N PHE A 317 -16.50 14.17 14.99
CA PHE A 317 -15.82 15.35 15.52
C PHE A 317 -16.77 16.50 15.88
N GLU A 318 -17.73 16.84 15.02
CA GLU A 318 -18.62 18.00 15.24
C GLU A 318 -19.81 17.66 16.15
N LYS A 319 -20.24 16.40 16.14
CA LYS A 319 -21.41 15.95 16.94
C LYS A 319 -21.02 15.07 18.13
N GLY A 320 -19.76 14.67 18.25
CA GLY A 320 -19.22 13.94 19.40
C GLY A 320 -19.70 12.48 19.48
N PHE A 321 -20.12 11.89 18.36
CA PHE A 321 -20.46 10.47 18.32
C PHE A 321 -19.19 9.61 18.42
N GLY A 322 -19.31 8.42 19.01
CA GLY A 322 -18.23 7.43 18.98
C GLY A 322 -17.95 6.92 17.56
N VAL A 323 -16.69 6.54 17.31
CA VAL A 323 -16.21 6.06 16.00
C VAL A 323 -17.01 4.85 15.52
N GLU A 324 -17.39 3.95 16.44
CA GLU A 324 -18.18 2.76 16.14
C GLU A 324 -19.66 2.88 16.59
N SER A 325 -20.14 4.11 16.75
CA SER A 325 -21.55 4.37 17.07
C SER A 325 -22.49 3.91 15.96
N THR A 326 -23.75 3.62 16.31
CA THR A 326 -24.79 3.24 15.34
C THR A 326 -24.95 4.28 14.22
N ALA A 327 -24.85 5.57 14.54
CA ALA A 327 -24.95 6.65 13.56
C ALA A 327 -23.84 6.58 12.50
N VAL A 328 -22.60 6.30 12.92
CA VAL A 328 -21.45 6.13 12.00
C VAL A 328 -21.55 4.82 11.22
N LYS A 329 -21.89 3.72 11.90
CA LYS A 329 -22.05 2.39 11.27
C LYS A 329 -23.11 2.39 10.17
N ASN A 330 -24.23 3.07 10.37
CA ASN A 330 -25.30 3.19 9.37
C ASN A 330 -24.83 3.84 8.06
N LEU A 331 -23.75 4.64 8.07
CA LEU A 331 -23.19 5.24 6.86
C LEU A 331 -22.18 4.33 6.15
N LEU A 332 -21.44 3.51 6.90
CA LEU A 332 -20.21 2.88 6.41
C LEU A 332 -20.26 1.34 6.32
N ASP A 333 -21.05 0.68 7.18
CA ASP A 333 -20.98 -0.78 7.36
C ASP A 333 -21.55 -1.58 6.18
N SER A 334 -22.43 -0.98 5.37
CA SER A 334 -22.99 -1.62 4.17
C SER A 334 -21.90 -2.06 3.19
N GLU A 335 -20.78 -1.34 3.15
CA GLU A 335 -19.60 -1.65 2.34
C GLU A 335 -18.35 -1.87 3.20
N SER A 336 -18.51 -2.01 4.52
CA SER A 336 -17.41 -2.22 5.47
C SER A 336 -16.34 -1.12 5.45
N LEU A 337 -16.74 0.13 5.18
CA LEU A 337 -15.82 1.26 5.15
C LEU A 337 -15.43 1.70 6.56
N THR A 338 -14.35 2.46 6.65
CA THR A 338 -13.93 3.16 7.88
C THR A 338 -14.11 4.67 7.72
N PRO A 339 -14.23 5.46 8.80
CA PRO A 339 -14.38 6.92 8.72
C PRO A 339 -13.04 7.65 8.44
N VAL A 340 -12.13 7.00 7.72
CA VAL A 340 -10.75 7.44 7.48
C VAL A 340 -10.64 7.94 6.04
N LYS A 341 -10.05 9.13 5.88
CA LYS A 341 -9.76 9.70 4.57
C LYS A 341 -8.55 8.98 3.97
N ASN A 342 -8.71 8.39 2.79
CA ASN A 342 -7.64 7.66 2.13
C ASN A 342 -6.75 8.63 1.33
N ALA A 343 -5.43 8.57 1.54
CA ALA A 343 -4.49 9.51 0.95
C ALA A 343 -4.45 9.43 -0.58
N PHE A 344 -4.38 8.23 -1.15
CA PHE A 344 -4.41 8.03 -2.60
C PHE A 344 -5.74 8.50 -3.22
N SER A 345 -6.86 8.12 -2.59
CA SER A 345 -8.20 8.49 -3.06
C SER A 345 -8.40 10.00 -3.13
N LEU A 346 -7.88 10.74 -2.14
CA LEU A 346 -8.02 12.20 -2.09
C LEU A 346 -7.00 12.90 -2.98
N THR A 347 -5.71 12.56 -2.87
CA THR A 347 -4.65 13.27 -3.61
C THR A 347 -4.72 13.02 -5.12
N LEU A 348 -5.10 11.81 -5.54
CA LEU A 348 -5.12 11.43 -6.96
C LEU A 348 -6.54 11.41 -7.56
N GLN A 349 -7.50 12.06 -6.91
CA GLN A 349 -8.91 12.03 -7.33
C GLN A 349 -9.13 12.56 -8.75
N GLU A 350 -8.36 13.57 -9.15
CA GLU A 350 -8.47 14.22 -10.47
C GLU A 350 -8.04 13.30 -11.61
N HIS A 351 -7.24 12.27 -11.29
CA HIS A 351 -6.80 11.23 -12.23
C HIS A 351 -7.73 10.02 -12.27
N ASN A 352 -8.92 10.10 -11.68
CA ASN A 352 -9.86 8.97 -11.56
C ASN A 352 -9.20 7.73 -10.94
N PHE A 353 -8.26 7.95 -10.01
CA PHE A 353 -7.54 6.88 -9.33
C PHE A 353 -8.50 6.05 -8.49
N ASN A 354 -8.38 4.71 -8.57
CA ASN A 354 -9.17 3.79 -7.79
C ASN A 354 -8.27 2.93 -6.90
N ILE A 355 -8.21 3.26 -5.61
CA ILE A 355 -7.34 2.59 -4.63
C ILE A 355 -7.59 1.07 -4.55
N PHE A 356 -8.82 0.61 -4.81
CA PHE A 356 -9.13 -0.83 -4.77
C PHE A 356 -8.44 -1.62 -5.90
N ARG A 357 -8.06 -0.96 -7.00
CA ARG A 357 -7.30 -1.58 -8.10
C ARG A 357 -5.80 -1.68 -7.81
N LEU A 358 -5.31 -0.99 -6.78
CA LEU A 358 -3.89 -0.97 -6.44
C LEU A 358 -3.45 -2.26 -5.71
N ILE A 359 -4.37 -2.94 -5.05
CA ILE A 359 -4.07 -4.10 -4.21
C ILE A 359 -3.99 -5.35 -5.08
N PRO A 360 -2.83 -5.98 -5.33
CA PRO A 360 -2.78 -7.25 -6.05
C PRO A 360 -3.35 -8.39 -5.21
N VAL A 361 -3.62 -9.53 -5.85
CA VAL A 361 -3.72 -10.81 -5.14
C VAL A 361 -2.29 -11.27 -4.85
N ASP A 362 -1.95 -11.39 -3.57
CA ASP A 362 -0.62 -11.84 -3.15
C ASP A 362 -0.75 -13.27 -2.65
N GLU A 363 -0.50 -14.23 -3.54
CA GLU A 363 -0.61 -15.66 -3.24
C GLU A 363 0.40 -16.10 -2.17
N LEU A 364 1.55 -15.43 -2.06
CA LEU A 364 2.56 -15.74 -1.06
C LEU A 364 2.01 -15.43 0.34
N HIS A 365 1.48 -14.23 0.56
CA HIS A 365 0.89 -13.86 1.86
C HIS A 365 -0.47 -14.54 2.12
N GLU A 366 -1.30 -14.71 1.10
CA GLU A 366 -2.65 -15.26 1.26
C GLU A 366 -2.67 -16.78 1.42
N PHE A 367 -1.70 -17.48 0.81
CA PHE A 367 -1.67 -18.93 0.81
C PHE A 367 -0.39 -19.45 1.46
N GLN A 368 0.78 -19.20 0.88
CA GLN A 368 2.02 -19.91 1.26
C GLN A 368 2.52 -19.61 2.68
N LEU A 369 2.57 -18.33 3.09
CA LEU A 369 3.07 -17.92 4.40
C LEU A 369 1.96 -17.85 5.47
N GLY A 370 0.73 -17.48 5.09
CA GLY A 370 -0.33 -17.15 6.05
C GLY A 370 -1.35 -18.25 6.35
N LYS A 371 -1.49 -19.26 5.47
CA LYS A 371 -2.66 -20.17 5.54
C LYS A 371 -2.39 -21.61 5.10
N TRP A 372 -1.32 -21.89 4.34
CA TRP A 372 -1.07 -23.20 3.77
C TRP A 372 -0.96 -24.26 4.85
N ARG A 373 -0.29 -23.94 5.96
CA ARG A 373 -0.23 -24.84 7.13
C ARG A 373 -1.63 -25.21 7.62
N ASP A 374 -2.53 -24.25 7.79
CA ASP A 374 -3.89 -24.50 8.28
C ASP A 374 -4.69 -25.35 7.29
N VAL A 375 -4.57 -25.04 5.99
CA VAL A 375 -5.22 -25.81 4.91
C VAL A 375 -4.68 -27.24 4.88
N PHE A 376 -3.36 -27.41 4.94
CA PHE A 376 -2.71 -28.72 4.95
C PHE A 376 -3.14 -29.54 6.16
N VAL A 377 -3.14 -28.95 7.36
CA VAL A 377 -3.66 -29.60 8.58
C VAL A 377 -5.12 -29.99 8.41
N HIS A 378 -5.95 -29.16 7.79
CA HIS A 378 -7.34 -29.50 7.53
C HIS A 378 -7.49 -30.65 6.54
N LEU A 379 -6.70 -30.67 5.47
CA LEU A 379 -6.67 -31.77 4.51
C LEU A 379 -6.24 -33.09 5.18
N LEU A 380 -5.22 -33.06 6.05
CA LEU A 380 -4.81 -34.23 6.83
C LEU A 380 -5.96 -34.78 7.69
N ARG A 381 -6.75 -33.89 8.32
CA ARG A 381 -7.93 -34.31 9.10
C ARG A 381 -9.01 -34.96 8.22
N ILE A 382 -9.23 -34.45 7.01
CA ILE A 382 -10.16 -35.09 6.06
C ILE A 382 -9.67 -36.49 5.70
N LEU A 383 -8.37 -36.65 5.43
CA LEU A 383 -7.79 -37.96 5.14
C LEU A 383 -7.90 -38.91 6.35
N GLN A 384 -7.78 -38.40 7.59
CA GLN A 384 -7.99 -39.19 8.81
C GLN A 384 -9.43 -39.72 8.90
N ASP A 385 -10.40 -38.89 8.53
CA ASP A 385 -11.83 -39.24 8.57
C ASP A 385 -12.23 -40.26 7.50
N LEU A 386 -11.48 -40.36 6.39
CA LEU A 386 -11.74 -41.37 5.34
C LEU A 386 -11.47 -42.81 5.81
N LYS A 387 -10.73 -42.99 6.93
CA LYS A 387 -10.39 -44.29 7.55
C LYS A 387 -9.76 -45.29 6.56
N ASP A 388 -8.99 -44.80 5.61
CA ASP A 388 -8.20 -45.58 4.66
C ASP A 388 -6.70 -45.26 4.79
N ASP A 389 -5.88 -45.88 3.94
CA ASP A 389 -4.42 -45.71 3.96
C ASP A 389 -3.94 -44.40 3.30
N SER A 390 -4.84 -43.47 2.96
CA SER A 390 -4.50 -42.24 2.22
C SER A 390 -3.48 -41.36 2.96
N LEU A 391 -3.47 -41.38 4.30
CA LEU A 391 -2.46 -40.66 5.09
C LEU A 391 -1.09 -41.30 5.00
N THR A 392 -1.03 -42.62 5.10
CA THR A 392 0.21 -43.39 5.01
C THR A 392 0.85 -43.17 3.64
N ILE A 393 0.05 -43.22 2.57
CA ILE A 393 0.51 -42.95 1.19
C ILE A 393 1.04 -41.52 1.02
N LEU A 394 0.44 -40.55 1.72
CA LEU A 394 0.91 -39.16 1.67
C LEU A 394 2.25 -38.98 2.41
N ASP A 395 2.45 -39.68 3.53
CA ASP A 395 3.68 -39.62 4.36
C ASP A 395 4.87 -40.31 3.69
N GLU A 396 4.63 -41.23 2.74
CA GLU A 396 5.66 -41.90 1.95
C GLU A 396 6.31 -41.01 0.86
N ARG A 397 5.79 -39.81 0.59
CA ARG A 397 6.29 -38.86 -0.42
C ARG A 397 7.07 -37.72 0.21
#